data_AF-A0A966DU43-F1
#
_entry.id   AF-A0A966DU43-F1
#
_cell.length_a   1.000
_cell.length_b   1.000
_cell.length_c   1.000
_cell.angle_alpha   90.00
_cell.angle_beta   90.00
_cell.angle_gamma   90.00
#
_symmetry.space_group_name_H-M   'P 1'
#
loop_
_entity.id
_entity.type
_entity.pdbx_description
1 polymer ?
#
loop_
_entity_poly.entity_id
_entity_poly.type
_entity_poly.pdbx_seq_one_letter_code
_entity_poly.pdbx_strand_id
1 'polypeptide(L)'
;MKNINFKEISDAYQLVEGAKIKGKNYDEIFELGAYDANKRGYTLYPFEEGVRFEDFCVIVSERELKLNYVIEGINVNLPISEQQSARLSA
;
A
#
# COMPACT_ATOMS: atom_id res chain seq x y z
N MET A 1 4.93 13.32 -13.02
CA MET A 1 4.79 12.12 -12.16
C MET A 1 4.83 12.59 -10.72
N LYS A 2 3.81 12.32 -9.91
CA LYS A 2 3.83 12.71 -8.48
C LYS A 2 4.96 11.89 -7.82
N ASN A 3 5.82 12.53 -7.03
CA ASN A 3 6.83 11.84 -6.22
C ASN A 3 6.11 11.00 -5.17
N ILE A 4 5.86 9.73 -5.49
CA ILE A 4 5.27 8.78 -4.54
C ILE A 4 6.38 8.39 -3.56
N ASN A 5 6.39 9.02 -2.40
CA ASN A 5 7.36 8.73 -1.35
C ASN A 5 6.95 7.45 -0.62
N PHE A 6 7.68 6.36 -0.88
CA PHE A 6 7.57 5.14 -0.09
C PHE A 6 8.38 5.27 1.21
N LYS A 7 7.83 4.75 2.31
CA LYS A 7 8.44 4.81 3.64
C LYS A 7 8.39 3.44 4.31
N GLU A 8 9.26 3.24 5.29
CA GLU A 8 9.25 2.07 6.17
C GLU A 8 7.87 1.89 6.84
N ILE A 9 7.44 0.64 6.97
CA ILE A 9 6.22 0.27 7.67
C ILE A 9 6.58 0.10 9.15
N SER A 10 6.43 1.16 9.94
CA SER A 10 6.71 1.13 11.37
C SER A 10 5.50 0.65 12.20
N ASP A 11 4.29 0.83 11.69
CA ASP A 11 3.04 0.53 12.40
C ASP A 11 2.09 -0.33 11.54
N ALA A 12 1.37 -1.25 12.19
CA ALA A 12 0.32 -2.04 11.55
C ALA A 12 -0.86 -1.17 11.10
N TYR A 13 -1.13 -0.03 11.75
CA TYR A 13 -2.18 0.91 11.31
C TYR A 13 -1.93 1.51 9.93
N GLN A 14 -0.71 1.39 9.38
CA GLN A 14 -0.42 1.81 8.01
C GLN A 14 -0.91 0.79 6.97
N LEU A 15 -1.09 -0.48 7.37
CA LEU A 15 -1.49 -1.59 6.50
C LEU A 15 -3.00 -1.58 6.29
N VAL A 16 -3.49 -0.59 5.56
CA VAL A 16 -4.90 -0.45 5.19
C VAL A 16 -5.16 -1.02 3.79
N GLU A 17 -6.36 -1.56 3.59
CA GLU A 17 -6.80 -2.01 2.28
C GLU A 17 -6.73 -0.87 1.26
N GLY A 18 -6.23 -1.17 0.06
CA GLY A 18 -5.98 -0.21 -1.02
C GLY A 18 -4.62 0.49 -0.96
N ALA A 19 -3.88 0.38 0.15
CA ALA A 19 -2.55 0.99 0.25
C ALA A 19 -1.56 0.36 -0.75
N LYS A 20 -0.69 1.18 -1.33
CA LYS A 20 0.34 0.72 -2.26
C LYS A 20 1.64 0.43 -1.52
N ILE A 21 2.24 -0.72 -1.80
CA ILE A 21 3.51 -1.12 -1.22
C ILE A 21 4.45 -1.60 -2.33
N LYS A 22 5.74 -1.60 -2.04
CA LYS A 22 6.74 -2.28 -2.86
C LYS A 22 7.83 -2.89 -1.98
N GLY A 23 8.56 -3.86 -2.51
CA GLY A 23 9.72 -4.41 -1.83
C GLY A 23 10.81 -3.35 -1.66
N LYS A 24 11.61 -3.43 -0.59
CA LYS A 24 12.73 -2.50 -0.36
C LYS A 24 13.75 -2.45 -1.50
N ASN A 25 13.93 -3.58 -2.18
CA ASN A 25 14.93 -3.77 -3.23
C ASN A 25 14.30 -3.93 -4.63
N TYR A 26 13.00 -3.65 -4.76
CA TYR A 26 12.19 -3.96 -5.94
C TYR A 26 11.30 -2.76 -6.28
N ASP A 27 10.90 -2.66 -7.54
CA ASP A 27 10.09 -1.53 -8.03
C ASP A 27 8.64 -1.92 -8.33
N GLU A 28 8.35 -3.23 -8.37
CA GLU A 28 7.00 -3.77 -8.51
C GLU A 28 6.12 -3.30 -7.35
N ILE A 29 4.97 -2.71 -7.73
CA ILE A 29 3.99 -2.20 -6.77
C ILE A 29 2.89 -3.24 -6.58
N PHE A 30 2.47 -3.38 -5.34
CA PHE A 30 1.34 -4.17 -4.94
C PHE A 30 0.31 -3.31 -4.24
N GLU A 31 -0.96 -3.62 -4.42
CA GLU A 31 -2.05 -3.11 -3.61
C GLU A 31 -2.37 -4.09 -2.48
N LEU A 32 -2.44 -3.57 -1.25
CA LEU A 32 -2.89 -4.31 -0.07
C LEU A 32 -4.39 -4.62 -0.16
N GLY A 33 -4.75 -5.88 -0.02
CA GLY A 33 -6.11 -6.35 0.18
C GLY A 33 -6.49 -6.47 1.65
N ALA A 34 -7.56 -7.21 1.92
CA ALA A 34 -8.04 -7.46 3.27
C ALA A 34 -7.04 -8.25 4.12
N TYR A 35 -7.08 -7.99 5.43
CA TYR A 35 -6.37 -8.76 6.45
C TYR A 35 -7.01 -10.13 6.63
N ASP A 36 -6.21 -11.19 6.59
CA ASP A 36 -6.60 -12.55 6.94
C ASP A 36 -6.04 -12.91 8.32
N ALA A 37 -6.93 -13.00 9.31
CA ALA A 37 -6.59 -13.32 10.69
C ALA A 37 -6.05 -14.75 10.87
N ASN A 38 -6.46 -15.70 10.04
CA ASN A 38 -5.98 -17.09 10.10
C ASN A 38 -4.53 -17.20 9.61
N LYS A 39 -4.13 -16.29 8.72
CA LYS A 39 -2.78 -16.22 8.15
C LYS A 39 -1.91 -15.17 8.81
N ARG A 40 -2.50 -14.30 9.64
CA ARG A 40 -1.84 -13.15 10.28
C ARG A 40 -1.08 -12.33 9.25
N GLY A 41 -1.79 -11.96 8.18
CA GLY A 41 -1.20 -11.35 7.01
C GLY A 41 -2.24 -10.69 6.13
N TYR A 42 -1.76 -10.10 5.05
CA TYR A 42 -2.58 -9.40 4.08
C TYR A 42 -2.42 -10.04 2.71
N THR A 43 -3.48 -9.94 1.92
CA THR A 43 -3.40 -10.29 0.50
C THR A 43 -2.72 -9.14 -0.23
N LEU A 44 -1.83 -9.43 -1.17
CA LEU A 44 -1.20 -8.47 -2.06
C LEU A 44 -1.60 -8.80 -3.50
N TYR A 45 -2.04 -7.77 -4.20
CA TYR A 45 -2.40 -7.83 -5.61
C TYR A 45 -1.39 -7.02 -6.43
N PRO A 46 -0.86 -7.54 -7.55
CA PRO A 46 -0.06 -6.73 -8.45
C PRO A 46 -0.82 -5.48 -8.86
N PHE A 47 -0.12 -4.35 -8.94
CA PHE A 47 -0.69 -3.06 -9.31
C PHE A 47 0.21 -2.32 -10.27
N GLU A 48 -0.30 -2.03 -11.47
CA GLU A 48 0.44 -1.37 -12.54
C GLU A 48 -0.48 -0.39 -13.27
N GLU A 49 0.04 0.79 -13.64
CA GLU A 49 -0.69 1.82 -14.41
C GLU A 49 -2.09 2.18 -13.88
N GLY A 50 -2.31 2.09 -12.57
CA GLY A 50 -3.60 2.42 -11.95
C GLY A 50 -4.58 1.24 -11.85
N VAL A 51 -4.19 0.05 -12.29
CA VAL A 51 -5.02 -1.15 -12.35
C VAL A 51 -4.50 -2.19 -11.37
N ARG A 52 -5.42 -2.76 -10.58
CA ARG A 52 -5.18 -3.93 -9.75
C ARG A 52 -5.49 -5.20 -10.55
N PHE A 53 -4.58 -6.17 -10.51
CA PHE A 53 -4.80 -7.50 -11.08
C PHE A 53 -5.32 -8.46 -10.01
N GLU A 54 -6.48 -9.08 -10.26
CA GLU A 54 -7.16 -9.99 -9.31
C GLU A 54 -7.01 -11.48 -9.65
N ASP A 55 -6.46 -11.79 -10.82
CA ASP A 55 -6.20 -13.16 -11.30
C ASP A 55 -5.05 -13.83 -10.55
N PHE A 56 -4.19 -13.05 -9.91
CA PHE A 56 -3.10 -13.51 -9.07
C PHE A 56 -2.99 -12.69 -7.79
N CYS A 57 -2.79 -13.36 -6.67
CA CYS A 57 -2.47 -12.72 -5.40
C CYS A 57 -1.53 -13.57 -4.57
N VAL A 58 -0.83 -12.92 -3.64
CA VAL A 58 -0.02 -13.59 -2.62
C VAL A 58 -0.47 -13.15 -1.24
N ILE A 59 -0.40 -14.06 -0.27
CA ILE A 59 -0.65 -13.73 1.13
C ILE A 59 0.71 -13.54 1.80
N VAL A 60 0.92 -12.37 2.41
CA VAL A 60 2.17 -12.00 3.07
C VAL A 60 1.90 -11.67 4.54
N SER A 61 2.72 -12.24 5.43
CA SER A 61 2.56 -12.01 6.87
C SER A 61 2.84 -10.56 7.26
N GLU A 62 2.23 -10.07 8.35
CA GLU A 62 2.49 -8.70 8.84
C GLU A 62 3.97 -8.47 9.15
N ARG A 63 4.65 -9.50 9.68
CA ARG A 63 6.07 -9.46 9.99
C ARG A 63 6.91 -9.25 8.74
N GLU A 64 6.58 -9.96 7.67
CA GLU A 64 7.30 -9.87 6.41
C GLU A 64 7.08 -8.51 5.73
N LEU A 65 5.85 -7.98 5.76
CA LEU A 65 5.55 -6.62 5.31
C LEU A 65 6.43 -5.59 6.03
N LYS A 66 6.48 -5.64 7.37
CA LYS A 66 7.30 -4.70 8.16
C LYS A 66 8.80 -4.80 7.92
N LEU A 67 9.31 -5.99 7.63
CA LEU A 67 10.75 -6.20 7.46
C LEU A 67 11.23 -5.88 6.04
N ASN A 68 10.45 -6.25 5.03
CA ASN A 68 10.92 -6.33 3.65
C ASN A 68 10.25 -5.35 2.69
N TYR A 69 9.18 -4.68 3.10
CA TYR A 69 8.40 -3.78 2.24
C TYR A 69 8.44 -2.34 2.75
N VAL A 70 8.13 -1.43 1.83
CA VAL A 70 7.86 -0.01 2.09
C VAL A 70 6.47 0.32 1.57
N ILE A 71 5.80 1.24 2.23
CA ILE A 71 4.43 1.65 1.93
C ILE A 71 4.39 3.07 1.40
N GLU A 72 3.52 3.31 0.42
CA GLU A 72 3.22 4.64 -0.08
C GLU A 72 2.81 5.53 1.09
N GLY A 73 3.53 6.63 1.27
CA GLY A 73 3.25 7.57 2.33
C GLY A 73 1.87 8.17 2.15
N ILE A 74 0.90 7.71 2.93
CA ILE A 74 -0.35 8.43 3.13
C ILE A 74 0.03 9.78 3.74
N ASN A 75 -0.26 10.87 3.05
CA ASN A 75 0.00 12.21 3.55
C ASN A 75 -1.06 12.54 4.62
N VAL A 76 -0.93 11.91 5.79
CA VAL A 76 -1.81 12.04 6.95
C VAL A 76 -1.74 13.42 7.61
N ASN A 77 -0.86 14.30 7.12
CA ASN A 77 -0.75 15.69 7.55
C ASN A 77 -1.52 16.68 6.67
N LEU A 78 -2.26 16.21 5.65
CA LEU A 78 -3.16 17.07 4.90
C LEU A 78 -4.52 17.11 5.61
N PRO A 79 -5.02 18.30 6.00
CA PRO A 79 -6.39 18.42 6.49
C PRO A 79 -7.37 17.86 5.45
N ILE A 80 -8.45 17.24 5.92
CA ILE A 80 -9.44 16.50 5.10
C ILE A 80 -9.97 17.35 3.92
N SER A 81 -10.00 18.67 4.05
CA SER A 81 -10.38 19.62 3.00
C SER A 81 -9.46 19.64 1.77
N GLU A 82 -8.17 19.36 1.94
CA GLU A 82 -7.19 19.40 0.85
C GLU A 82 -7.10 18.07 0.09
N GLN A 83 -7.44 16.95 0.75
CA GLN A 83 -7.53 15.63 0.10
C GLN A 83 -8.69 15.56 -0.90
N GLN A 84 -9.81 16.25 -0.66
CA GLN A 84 -10.92 16.34 -1.60
C GLN A 84 -10.58 17.26 -2.80
N SER A 85 -9.88 18.37 -2.56
CA SER A 85 -9.50 19.33 -3.60
C SER A 85 -8.49 18.76 -4.59
N ALA A 86 -7.57 17.89 -4.13
CA ALA A 86 -6.61 17.19 -4.97
C ALA A 86 -7.23 16.08 -5.86
N ARG A 87 -8.47 15.65 -5.56
CA ARG A 87 -9.23 14.69 -6.37
C ARG A 87 -10.16 15.38 -7.38
N LEU A 88 -10.56 16.63 -7.12
CA LEU A 88 -11.47 17.42 -7.96
C LEU A 88 -10.76 18.29 -9.00
N SER A 89 -9.43 18.36 -8.96
CA SER A 89 -8.59 19.13 -9.89
C SER A 89 -7.76 18.25 -10.84
N ALA A 90 -8.11 16.96 -10.94
CA ALA A 90 -7.59 16.02 -11.93
C ALA A 90 -8.58 15.84 -13.09
#